data_AF-A0A327W081-F1
#
_entry.id   AF-A0A327W081-F1
#
_cell.length_a   1.000
_cell.length_b   1.000
_cell.length_c   1.000
_cell.angle_alpha   90.00
_cell.angle_beta   90.00
_cell.angle_gamma   90.00
#
_symmetry.space_group_name_H-M   'P 1'
#
loop_
_entity.id
_entity.type
_entity.pdbx_description
1 polymer ?
#
loop_
_entity_poly.entity_id
_entity_poly.type
_entity_poly.pdbx_seq_one_letter_code
_entity_poly.pdbx_strand_id
1 'polypeptide(L)'
;MSHSFTAFTSQNPRIAQAAQAALEASRRLVAQRRGVPMYVSLRSASASNDAATGRGDRSPGAPRPADAELAEAFSASRAQLEAPGEEETLIRTLQALAHVGLGPGRIPPRAPSPTGQTPATSLPLSTDLGISAHGTESDLRAGHYLRVVNYHNTPASWKDDLVAELRGYAKDFATVDVADLERFAQSGVWHKSRPGLLPVFYEGYRDNYDVAAAACEEAGVTGWFFVCTAFADTPVDAQYDYALAHRIKLVPESPRGERLAMTWDEIADLHRRGHVVTPHTASHALARTMLTPEDIEREVVEPKRRMDRATGGSALCTAWLEGTSWTGESAADRALVEAGYRFVFSNTMVQRLPG
;
A
#
# COMPACT_ATOMS: atom_id res chain seq x y z
N MET A 1 42.01 35.36 0.64
CA MET A 1 40.70 34.90 0.17
C MET A 1 40.69 33.38 0.26
N SER A 2 40.05 32.85 1.30
CA SER A 2 39.88 31.40 1.51
C SER A 2 38.41 31.19 1.84
N HIS A 3 37.67 30.60 0.90
CA HIS A 3 36.27 30.27 1.10
C HIS A 3 36.20 28.97 1.89
N SER A 4 35.80 29.08 3.15
CA SER A 4 35.44 27.94 3.99
C SER A 4 34.10 27.40 3.51
N PHE A 5 34.11 26.20 2.94
CA PHE A 5 32.92 25.41 2.65
C PHE A 5 32.41 24.88 4.00
N THR A 6 31.35 25.48 4.53
CA THR A 6 30.66 24.95 5.71
C THR A 6 29.80 23.78 5.24
N ALA A 7 30.23 22.55 5.54
CA ALA A 7 29.42 21.37 5.33
C ALA A 7 28.15 21.46 6.18
N PHE A 8 26.99 21.54 5.53
CA PHE A 8 25.70 21.36 6.16
C PHE A 8 25.60 19.89 6.58
N THR A 9 25.94 19.61 7.83
CA THR A 9 25.73 18.29 8.43
C THR A 9 24.26 18.20 8.84
N SER A 10 23.54 17.25 8.26
CA SER A 10 22.14 16.92 8.56
C SER A 10 21.99 16.64 10.07
N GLN A 11 21.30 17.54 10.79
CA GLN A 11 21.10 17.46 12.24
C GLN A 11 19.84 16.66 12.62
N ASN A 12 19.70 15.42 12.16
CA ASN A 12 18.81 14.49 12.88
C ASN A 12 19.37 13.05 12.98
N PRO A 13 20.39 12.84 13.84
CA PRO A 13 21.06 11.55 14.01
C PRO A 13 20.19 10.41 14.60
N ARG A 14 18.91 10.65 14.95
CA ARG A 14 18.06 9.63 15.59
C ARG A 14 17.43 8.63 14.63
N ILE A 15 17.23 8.97 13.36
CA ILE A 15 16.53 8.08 12.42
C ILE A 15 17.49 7.00 11.89
N ALA A 16 18.73 7.37 11.57
CA ALA A 16 19.71 6.43 11.04
C ALA A 16 20.18 5.40 12.09
N GLN A 17 20.52 5.81 13.31
CA GLN A 17 21.07 4.90 14.34
C GLN A 17 20.03 3.90 14.90
N ALA A 18 18.76 4.04 14.51
CA ALA A 18 17.62 3.23 14.97
C ALA A 18 17.04 2.30 13.88
N ALA A 19 17.60 2.27 12.67
CA ALA A 19 17.01 1.54 11.54
C ALA A 19 16.82 0.04 11.82
N GLN A 20 17.84 -0.62 12.37
CA GLN A 20 17.78 -2.04 12.75
C GLN A 20 16.74 -2.30 13.86
N ALA A 21 16.72 -1.45 14.90
CA ALA A 21 15.76 -1.58 15.99
C ALA A 21 14.31 -1.35 15.52
N ALA A 22 14.10 -0.40 14.60
CA ALA A 22 12.80 -0.14 13.98
C ALA A 22 12.35 -1.32 13.10
N LEU A 23 13.26 -1.92 12.33
CA LEU A 23 12.97 -3.12 11.56
C LEU A 23 12.58 -4.29 12.48
N GLU A 24 13.32 -4.51 13.56
CA GLU A 24 13.00 -5.55 14.56
C GLU A 24 11.65 -5.30 15.23
N ALA A 25 11.33 -4.05 15.56
CA ALA A 25 10.03 -3.68 16.11
C ALA A 25 8.90 -3.93 15.10
N SER A 26 9.11 -3.59 13.83
CA SER A 26 8.14 -3.90 12.76
C SER A 26 7.98 -5.41 12.54
N ARG A 27 9.05 -6.19 12.61
CA ARG A 27 9.00 -7.67 12.57
C ARG A 27 8.23 -8.28 13.74
N ARG A 28 8.23 -7.65 14.92
CA ARG A 28 7.34 -8.06 16.02
C ARG A 28 5.87 -7.86 15.68
N LEU A 29 5.51 -6.76 15.00
CA LEU A 29 4.14 -6.56 14.50
C LEU A 29 3.75 -7.67 13.51
N VAL A 30 4.64 -8.02 12.57
CA VAL A 30 4.43 -9.13 11.62
C VAL A 30 4.19 -10.45 12.38
N ALA A 31 5.04 -10.78 13.35
CA ALA A 31 4.93 -12.02 14.14
C ALA A 31 3.63 -12.08 14.95
N GLN A 32 3.14 -10.92 15.40
CA GLN A 32 1.88 -10.77 16.13
C GLN A 32 0.67 -10.60 15.21
N ARG A 33 0.86 -10.63 13.87
CA ARG A 33 -0.16 -10.31 12.84
C ARG A 33 -0.89 -8.99 13.07
N ARG A 34 -0.21 -8.00 13.68
CA ARG A 34 -0.72 -6.61 13.81
C ARG A 34 -0.48 -5.83 12.51
N GLY A 35 -1.06 -4.63 12.43
CA GLY A 35 -0.88 -3.72 11.29
C GLY A 35 0.60 -3.40 11.07
N VAL A 36 1.08 -3.61 9.84
CA VAL A 36 2.48 -3.36 9.47
C VAL A 36 2.54 -2.10 8.61
N PRO A 37 3.06 -0.99 9.13
CA PRO A 37 3.20 0.23 8.34
C PRO A 37 4.29 0.08 7.28
N MET A 38 4.01 0.64 6.10
CA MET A 38 4.88 0.68 4.93
C MET A 38 4.79 2.05 4.27
N TYR A 39 5.93 2.53 3.77
CA TYR A 39 5.96 3.53 2.71
C TYR A 39 6.12 2.80 1.39
N VAL A 40 5.35 3.18 0.38
CA VAL A 40 5.45 2.59 -0.96
C VAL A 40 5.50 3.70 -1.99
N SER A 41 6.40 3.59 -2.97
CA SER A 41 6.46 4.53 -4.09
C SER A 41 5.14 4.53 -4.87
N LEU A 42 4.79 5.67 -5.47
CA LEU A 42 3.71 5.76 -6.44
C LEU A 42 4.32 6.04 -7.82
N ARG A 43 4.10 5.13 -8.77
CA ARG A 43 4.67 5.22 -10.12
C ARG A 43 3.61 5.01 -11.19
N SER A 44 3.90 5.44 -12.42
CA SER A 44 2.95 5.32 -13.54
C SER A 44 3.63 4.77 -14.78
N ALA A 45 3.04 3.72 -15.35
CA ALA A 45 3.49 3.15 -16.61
C ALA A 45 3.12 4.01 -17.83
N SER A 46 2.18 4.94 -17.66
CA SER A 46 1.87 5.96 -18.67
C SER A 46 2.56 7.27 -18.31
N ALA A 47 3.23 7.90 -19.28
CA ALA A 47 3.53 9.32 -19.19
C ALA A 47 2.20 10.10 -19.09
N SER A 48 2.08 11.04 -18.15
CA SER A 48 0.88 11.87 -18.02
C SER A 48 0.66 12.68 -19.31
N ASN A 49 -0.37 12.37 -20.09
CA ASN A 49 -0.72 13.11 -21.32
C ASN A 49 -1.09 14.59 -21.03
N ASP A 50 -1.50 14.92 -19.81
CA ASP A 50 -1.89 16.28 -19.42
C ASP A 50 -0.70 17.25 -19.25
N ALA A 51 0.55 16.77 -19.33
CA ALA A 51 1.72 17.66 -19.39
C ALA A 51 1.84 18.39 -20.74
N ALA A 52 1.06 18.02 -21.76
CA ALA A 52 1.16 18.58 -23.11
C ALA A 52 0.30 19.85 -23.34
N THR A 53 -0.79 20.06 -22.59
CA THR A 53 -1.76 21.15 -22.86
C THR A 53 -1.58 22.41 -22.02
N GLY A 54 -0.57 22.44 -21.15
CA GLY A 54 -0.30 23.59 -20.27
C GLY A 54 1.19 23.82 -20.01
N ARG A 55 2.01 23.98 -21.05
CA ARG A 55 3.40 24.48 -20.91
C ARG A 55 3.41 25.95 -20.49
N GLY A 56 3.00 26.22 -19.27
CA GLY A 56 3.55 27.34 -18.50
C GLY A 56 4.89 26.86 -17.96
N ASP A 57 5.96 27.56 -18.31
CA ASP A 57 7.31 27.41 -17.77
C ASP A 57 7.28 27.40 -16.23
N ARG A 58 7.15 26.21 -15.63
CA ARG A 58 7.23 26.00 -14.20
C ARG A 58 8.45 25.15 -13.94
N SER A 59 9.54 25.80 -13.52
CA SER A 59 10.69 25.10 -12.96
C SER A 59 10.24 24.21 -11.80
N PRO A 60 10.85 23.03 -11.60
CA PRO A 60 10.59 22.19 -10.43
C PRO A 60 10.75 23.04 -9.16
N GLY A 61 9.69 23.11 -8.35
CA GLY A 61 9.74 23.69 -7.02
C GLY A 61 10.59 22.80 -6.12
N ALA A 62 11.12 23.38 -5.05
CA ALA A 62 11.90 22.63 -4.08
C ALA A 62 11.03 21.53 -3.42
N PRO A 63 11.60 20.35 -3.14
CA PRO A 63 10.96 19.32 -2.31
C PRO A 63 10.40 19.89 -1.01
N ARG A 64 9.29 19.34 -0.52
CA ARG A 64 8.84 19.66 0.85
C ARG A 64 9.93 19.19 1.83
N PRO A 65 10.27 19.97 2.86
CA PRO A 65 11.32 19.60 3.81
C PRO A 65 11.14 18.20 4.41
N ALA A 66 9.91 17.82 4.77
CA ALA A 66 9.60 16.50 5.32
C ALA A 66 9.86 15.35 4.32
N ASP A 67 9.65 15.57 3.03
CA ASP A 67 9.91 14.57 1.99
C ASP A 67 11.42 14.43 1.73
N ALA A 68 12.16 15.55 1.74
CA ALA A 68 13.62 15.55 1.67
C ALA A 68 14.25 14.83 2.89
N GLU A 69 13.76 15.10 4.10
CA GLU A 69 14.18 14.41 5.33
C GLU A 69 13.90 12.90 5.27
N LEU A 70 12.73 12.50 4.75
CA LEU A 70 12.41 11.08 4.58
C LEU A 70 13.32 10.40 3.57
N ALA A 71 13.63 11.06 2.44
CA ALA A 71 14.57 10.54 1.45
C ALA A 71 15.99 10.40 1.99
N GLU A 72 16.49 11.37 2.76
CA GLU A 72 17.79 11.27 3.43
C GLU A 72 17.81 10.13 4.47
N ALA A 73 16.75 10.01 5.26
CA ALA A 73 16.59 8.92 6.21
C ALA A 73 16.57 7.54 5.52
N PHE A 74 15.96 7.46 4.34
CA PHE A 74 15.96 6.26 3.52
C PHE A 74 17.38 5.86 3.10
N SER A 75 18.16 6.77 2.53
CA SER A 75 19.53 6.47 2.07
C SER A 75 20.43 6.06 3.24
N ALA A 76 20.28 6.72 4.40
CA ALA A 76 21.05 6.40 5.60
C ALA A 76 20.64 5.06 6.25
N SER A 77 19.35 4.72 6.25
CA SER A 77 18.83 3.46 6.81
C SER A 77 19.16 2.27 5.92
N ARG A 78 19.07 2.45 4.59
CA ARG A 78 19.36 1.42 3.60
C ARG A 78 20.78 0.87 3.76
N ALA A 79 21.76 1.76 3.95
CA ALA A 79 23.16 1.36 4.16
C ALA A 79 23.37 0.45 5.38
N GLN A 80 22.43 0.42 6.33
CA GLN A 80 22.49 -0.41 7.54
C GLN A 80 21.63 -1.67 7.46
N LEU A 81 20.70 -1.74 6.50
CA LEU A 81 19.68 -2.79 6.39
C LEU A 81 19.88 -3.68 5.15
N GLU A 82 21.09 -3.69 4.60
CA GLU A 82 21.46 -4.46 3.41
C GLU A 82 21.06 -5.94 3.55
N ALA A 83 20.52 -6.49 2.47
CA ALA A 83 20.08 -7.87 2.34
C ALA A 83 20.61 -8.46 1.01
N PRO A 84 20.53 -9.79 0.82
CA PRO A 84 21.07 -10.44 -0.38
C PRO A 84 20.48 -9.98 -1.73
N GLY A 85 19.41 -9.18 -1.73
CA GLY A 85 18.79 -8.64 -2.94
C GLY A 85 18.28 -7.21 -2.76
N GLU A 86 18.19 -6.49 -3.88
CA GLU A 86 17.72 -5.10 -3.95
C GLU A 86 16.30 -4.95 -3.38
N GLU A 87 15.37 -5.79 -3.81
CA GLU A 87 13.97 -5.76 -3.36
C GLU A 87 13.84 -5.99 -1.86
N GLU A 88 14.46 -7.05 -1.32
CA GLU A 88 14.43 -7.34 0.11
C GLU A 88 15.05 -6.20 0.95
N THR A 89 16.13 -5.60 0.45
CA THR A 89 16.75 -4.42 1.10
C THR A 89 15.79 -3.23 1.12
N LEU A 90 15.07 -2.98 0.02
CA LEU A 90 14.07 -1.92 -0.06
C LEU A 90 12.89 -2.18 0.86
N ILE A 91 12.35 -3.40 0.87
CA ILE A 91 11.24 -3.78 1.75
C ILE A 91 11.61 -3.52 3.21
N ARG A 92 12.79 -4.00 3.65
CA ARG A 92 13.29 -3.75 5.01
C ARG A 92 13.42 -2.27 5.34
N THR A 93 13.98 -1.50 4.42
CA THR A 93 14.23 -0.06 4.61
C THR A 93 12.91 0.71 4.72
N LEU A 94 12.00 0.50 3.78
CA LEU A 94 10.69 1.15 3.74
C LEU A 94 9.84 0.77 4.96
N GLN A 95 9.88 -0.50 5.36
CA GLN A 95 9.22 -1.01 6.57
C GLN A 95 9.76 -0.36 7.85
N ALA A 96 11.09 -0.25 7.97
CA ALA A 96 11.72 0.36 9.14
C ALA A 96 11.37 1.85 9.27
N LEU A 97 11.48 2.61 8.17
CA LEU A 97 11.12 4.03 8.15
C LEU A 97 9.64 4.25 8.46
N ALA A 98 8.76 3.43 7.88
CA ALA A 98 7.33 3.51 8.12
C ALA A 98 6.98 3.17 9.56
N HIS A 99 7.66 2.21 10.19
CA HIS A 99 7.48 1.94 11.61
C HIS A 99 7.81 3.17 12.48
N VAL A 100 8.88 3.90 12.18
CA VAL A 100 9.22 5.15 12.90
C VAL A 100 8.16 6.24 12.67
N GLY A 101 7.68 6.40 11.43
CA GLY A 101 6.75 7.47 11.06
C GLY A 101 5.27 7.20 11.37
N LEU A 102 4.87 5.93 11.46
CA LEU A 102 3.48 5.49 11.51
C LEU A 102 3.19 4.48 12.65
N GLY A 103 4.21 3.87 13.23
CA GLY A 103 4.04 2.86 14.28
C GLY A 103 3.65 3.43 15.64
N PRO A 104 3.57 2.58 16.68
CA PRO A 104 3.34 3.02 18.06
C PRO A 104 4.37 4.06 18.50
N GLY A 105 3.91 5.16 19.09
CA GLY A 105 4.78 6.28 19.47
C GLY A 105 5.24 7.17 18.31
N ARG A 106 4.59 7.06 17.14
CA ARG A 106 4.88 7.91 15.97
C ARG A 106 4.94 9.39 16.30
N ILE A 107 5.82 10.08 15.60
CA ILE A 107 5.86 11.54 15.59
C ILE A 107 4.81 12.01 14.58
N PRO A 108 3.76 12.76 14.99
CA PRO A 108 2.76 13.25 14.06
C PRO A 108 3.41 14.05 12.92
N PRO A 109 2.92 13.92 11.67
CA PRO A 109 3.36 14.79 10.59
C PRO A 109 3.13 16.24 11.00
N ARG A 110 4.14 17.09 10.79
CA ARG A 110 4.08 18.49 11.15
C ARG A 110 2.92 19.15 10.38
N ALA A 111 2.00 19.79 11.10
CA ALA A 111 0.87 20.47 10.47
C ALA A 111 1.38 21.48 9.43
N PRO A 112 0.78 21.56 8.23
CA PRO A 112 1.18 22.56 7.25
C PRO A 112 0.96 23.95 7.85
N SER A 113 1.96 24.83 7.72
CA SER A 113 1.83 26.23 8.12
C SER A 113 0.65 26.88 7.38
N PRO A 114 -0.23 27.65 8.06
CA PRO A 114 -1.36 28.33 7.42
C PRO A 114 -0.93 29.42 6.43
N THR A 115 0.32 29.88 6.51
CA THR A 115 0.92 30.87 5.62
C THR A 115 2.04 30.23 4.82
N GLY A 116 1.82 30.00 3.52
CA GLY A 116 2.86 29.65 2.57
C GLY A 116 3.03 28.15 2.30
N GLN A 117 2.03 27.50 1.73
CA GLN A 117 2.33 26.36 0.87
C GLN A 117 2.84 26.92 -0.45
N THR A 118 4.16 26.84 -0.68
CA THR A 118 4.64 26.74 -2.04
C THR A 118 3.98 25.49 -2.61
N PRO A 119 3.24 25.55 -3.73
CA PRO A 119 2.68 24.36 -4.33
C PRO A 119 3.81 23.36 -4.55
N ALA A 120 3.67 22.13 -4.03
CA ALA A 120 4.53 21.04 -4.48
C ALA A 120 4.38 21.01 -6.01
N THR A 121 5.49 21.12 -6.74
CA THR A 121 5.43 21.08 -8.20
C THR A 121 4.83 19.76 -8.65
N SER A 122 3.97 19.82 -9.65
CA SER A 122 3.53 18.66 -10.40
C SER A 122 4.70 18.15 -11.24
N LEU A 123 5.58 17.36 -10.61
CA LEU A 123 6.47 16.50 -11.37
C LEU A 123 5.64 15.31 -11.84
N PRO A 124 5.78 14.87 -13.10
CA PRO A 124 5.17 13.62 -13.52
C PRO A 124 5.71 12.49 -12.64
N LEU A 125 4.86 11.50 -12.36
CA LEU A 125 5.31 10.29 -11.69
C LEU A 125 6.39 9.59 -12.50
N SER A 126 7.28 8.88 -11.81
CA SER A 126 8.31 8.08 -12.46
C SER A 126 7.68 7.03 -13.38
N THR A 127 8.23 6.93 -14.59
CA THR A 127 7.98 5.84 -15.54
C THR A 127 9.04 4.73 -15.43
N ASP A 128 10.02 4.86 -14.53
CA ASP A 128 10.90 3.75 -14.15
C ASP A 128 10.15 2.84 -13.18
N LEU A 129 9.62 1.75 -13.71
CA LEU A 129 8.78 0.79 -12.97
C LEU A 129 9.61 -0.28 -12.27
N GLY A 130 10.94 -0.25 -12.45
CA GLY A 130 11.85 -1.23 -11.86
C GLY A 130 12.10 -0.99 -10.38
N ILE A 131 12.40 -2.06 -9.66
CA ILE A 131 12.81 -1.98 -8.26
C ILE A 131 14.23 -1.39 -8.21
N SER A 132 14.37 -0.17 -7.67
CA SER A 132 15.68 0.50 -7.56
C SER A 132 15.77 1.45 -6.37
N ALA A 133 16.92 1.45 -5.70
CA ALA A 133 17.27 2.39 -4.63
C ALA A 133 17.08 3.84 -5.05
N HIS A 134 17.67 4.18 -6.18
CA HIS A 134 17.73 5.54 -6.68
C HIS A 134 16.34 6.05 -7.06
N GLY A 135 15.54 5.22 -7.76
CA GLY A 135 14.16 5.54 -8.07
C GLY A 135 13.34 5.73 -6.81
N THR A 136 13.47 4.83 -5.82
CA THR A 136 12.73 4.93 -4.55
C THR A 136 13.10 6.20 -3.78
N GLU A 137 14.38 6.53 -3.67
CA GLU A 137 14.82 7.78 -3.02
C GLU A 137 14.26 9.02 -3.74
N SER A 138 14.28 9.00 -5.08
CA SER A 138 13.74 10.07 -5.91
C SER A 138 12.23 10.25 -5.68
N ASP A 139 11.47 9.15 -5.64
CA ASP A 139 10.03 9.16 -5.38
C ASP A 139 9.73 9.74 -3.98
N LEU A 140 10.47 9.30 -2.96
CA LEU A 140 10.33 9.82 -1.59
C LEU A 140 10.60 11.32 -1.54
N ARG A 141 11.69 11.77 -2.18
CA ARG A 141 12.09 13.19 -2.23
C ARG A 141 11.07 14.04 -2.99
N ALA A 142 10.46 13.50 -4.04
CA ALA A 142 9.41 14.16 -4.81
C ALA A 142 8.05 14.15 -4.10
N GLY A 143 7.90 13.41 -3.00
CA GLY A 143 6.61 13.24 -2.33
C GLY A 143 5.68 12.24 -3.03
N HIS A 144 6.18 11.46 -4.00
CA HIS A 144 5.44 10.50 -4.81
C HIS A 144 5.36 9.13 -4.13
N TYR A 145 4.77 9.07 -2.94
CA TYR A 145 4.65 7.83 -2.17
C TYR A 145 3.36 7.81 -1.34
N LEU A 146 2.95 6.62 -0.94
CA LEU A 146 1.78 6.37 -0.10
C LEU A 146 2.20 5.81 1.26
N ARG A 147 1.36 6.04 2.26
CA ARG A 147 1.44 5.41 3.58
C ARG A 147 0.41 4.29 3.61
N VAL A 148 0.88 3.07 3.80
CA VAL A 148 0.03 1.88 3.82
C VAL A 148 0.23 1.18 5.15
N VAL A 149 -0.84 0.70 5.78
CA VAL A 149 -0.76 -0.18 6.95
C VAL A 149 -1.41 -1.49 6.57
N ASN A 150 -0.60 -2.54 6.47
CA ASN A 150 -1.01 -3.86 6.02
C ASN A 150 -1.49 -4.70 7.21
N TYR A 151 -2.76 -5.07 7.18
CA TYR A 151 -3.44 -5.97 8.11
C TYR A 151 -3.84 -7.25 7.38
N HIS A 152 -4.01 -8.33 8.14
CA HIS A 152 -4.54 -9.59 7.63
C HIS A 152 -5.76 -9.94 8.48
N ASN A 153 -5.70 -10.95 9.34
CA ASN A 153 -6.75 -11.22 10.33
C ASN A 153 -6.92 -10.06 11.32
N THR A 154 -8.17 -9.85 11.73
CA THR A 154 -8.55 -8.90 12.78
C THR A 154 -9.44 -9.59 13.80
N PRO A 155 -8.91 -10.53 14.61
CA PRO A 155 -9.72 -11.27 15.59
C PRO A 155 -10.39 -10.32 16.58
N ALA A 156 -11.55 -10.75 17.10
CA ALA A 156 -12.35 -9.95 18.02
C ALA A 156 -11.57 -9.48 19.27
N SER A 157 -10.59 -10.27 19.71
CA SER A 157 -9.70 -9.95 20.84
C SER A 157 -8.88 -8.66 20.64
N TRP A 158 -8.74 -8.17 19.40
CA TRP A 158 -7.96 -6.98 19.05
C TRP A 158 -8.81 -5.77 18.66
N LYS A 159 -10.14 -5.88 18.71
CA LYS A 159 -11.05 -4.84 18.23
C LYS A 159 -10.72 -3.45 18.79
N ASP A 160 -10.58 -3.36 20.12
CA ASP A 160 -10.37 -2.08 20.79
C ASP A 160 -9.00 -1.47 20.45
N ASP A 161 -7.96 -2.30 20.34
CA ASP A 161 -6.63 -1.88 19.90
C ASP A 161 -6.68 -1.32 18.47
N LEU A 162 -7.37 -2.02 17.56
CA LEU A 162 -7.49 -1.62 16.16
C LEU A 162 -8.26 -0.30 16.04
N VAL A 163 -9.37 -0.15 16.76
CA VAL A 163 -10.14 1.11 16.81
C VAL A 163 -9.26 2.25 17.31
N ALA A 164 -8.53 2.05 18.40
CA ALA A 164 -7.66 3.08 18.97
C ALA A 164 -6.54 3.48 18.00
N GLU A 165 -5.94 2.50 17.32
CA GLU A 165 -4.91 2.70 16.31
C GLU A 165 -5.43 3.51 15.11
N LEU A 166 -6.55 3.08 14.51
CA LEU A 166 -7.16 3.75 13.36
C LEU A 166 -7.63 5.16 13.71
N ARG A 167 -8.21 5.38 14.91
CA ARG A 167 -8.53 6.73 15.41
C ARG A 167 -7.28 7.59 15.58
N GLY A 168 -6.18 6.97 16.00
CA GLY A 168 -4.88 7.62 16.00
C GLY A 168 -4.53 8.13 14.61
N TYR A 169 -4.54 7.25 13.61
CA TYR A 169 -4.25 7.64 12.22
C TYR A 169 -5.18 8.72 11.70
N ALA A 170 -6.48 8.63 11.99
CA ALA A 170 -7.49 9.57 11.54
C ALA A 170 -7.29 10.99 12.10
N LYS A 171 -6.49 11.21 13.14
CA LYS A 171 -6.09 12.55 13.62
C LYS A 171 -5.06 13.19 12.70
N ASP A 172 -4.08 12.41 12.28
CA ASP A 172 -2.86 12.87 11.63
C ASP A 172 -2.93 12.80 10.10
N PHE A 173 -3.72 11.87 9.58
CA PHE A 173 -3.76 11.51 8.16
C PHE A 173 -5.17 11.64 7.59
N ALA A 174 -5.24 11.86 6.27
CA ALA A 174 -6.47 11.76 5.51
C ALA A 174 -6.66 10.33 5.01
N THR A 175 -7.90 9.85 5.03
CA THR A 175 -8.28 8.64 4.31
C THR A 175 -8.03 8.80 2.81
N VAL A 176 -7.71 7.68 2.15
CA VAL A 176 -7.48 7.60 0.71
C VAL A 176 -8.48 6.62 0.12
N ASP A 177 -9.31 7.08 -0.81
CA ASP A 177 -10.13 6.23 -1.66
C ASP A 177 -9.52 6.07 -3.07
N VAL A 178 -10.21 5.37 -3.96
CA VAL A 178 -9.74 5.13 -5.33
C VAL A 178 -9.64 6.43 -6.13
N ALA A 179 -10.56 7.38 -5.94
CA ALA A 179 -10.55 8.65 -6.65
C ALA A 179 -9.39 9.55 -6.20
N ASP A 180 -9.06 9.51 -4.90
CA ASP A 180 -7.88 10.16 -4.35
C ASP A 180 -6.59 9.60 -4.95
N LEU A 181 -6.49 8.27 -5.04
CA LEU A 181 -5.35 7.57 -5.63
C LEU A 181 -5.21 7.90 -7.12
N GLU A 182 -6.30 7.86 -7.89
CA GLU A 182 -6.31 8.25 -9.30
C GLU A 182 -5.88 9.69 -9.50
N ARG A 183 -6.46 10.61 -8.72
CA ARG A 183 -6.10 12.03 -8.80
C ARG A 183 -4.63 12.25 -8.48
N PHE A 184 -4.11 11.60 -7.44
CA PHE A 184 -2.70 11.72 -7.06
C PHE A 184 -1.80 11.12 -8.15
N ALA A 185 -2.17 9.98 -8.72
CA ALA A 185 -1.41 9.34 -9.77
C ALA A 185 -1.38 10.14 -11.08
N GLN A 186 -2.46 10.87 -11.37
CA GLN A 186 -2.55 11.73 -12.56
C GLN A 186 -1.79 13.05 -12.37
N SER A 187 -1.90 13.68 -11.20
CA SER A 187 -1.36 15.02 -10.96
C SER A 187 0.09 15.02 -10.46
N GLY A 188 0.55 13.92 -9.87
CA GLY A 188 1.80 13.86 -9.09
C GLY A 188 1.73 14.64 -7.77
N VAL A 189 0.57 15.23 -7.44
CA VAL A 189 0.41 16.12 -6.27
C VAL A 189 -0.73 15.64 -5.38
N TRP A 190 -0.38 15.31 -4.14
CA TRP A 190 -1.36 15.01 -3.12
C TRP A 190 -2.21 16.23 -2.80
N HIS A 191 -3.53 16.07 -2.86
CA HIS A 191 -4.44 17.21 -2.91
C HIS A 191 -5.11 17.58 -1.58
N LYS A 192 -5.03 16.71 -0.56
CA LYS A 192 -5.61 16.98 0.76
C LYS A 192 -4.59 17.66 1.65
N SER A 193 -5.08 18.41 2.64
CA SER A 193 -4.24 19.16 3.58
C SER A 193 -3.42 18.26 4.51
N ARG A 194 -3.93 17.06 4.84
CA ARG A 194 -3.21 16.04 5.61
C ARG A 194 -2.69 14.95 4.68
N PRO A 195 -1.53 14.34 4.97
CA PRO A 195 -1.01 13.26 4.14
C PRO A 195 -1.98 12.06 4.09
N GLY A 196 -2.06 11.39 2.96
CA GLY A 196 -2.91 10.20 2.79
C GLY A 196 -2.36 8.97 3.52
N LEU A 197 -3.25 8.14 4.09
CA LEU A 197 -2.95 6.82 4.64
C LEU A 197 -4.02 5.79 4.24
N LEU A 198 -3.57 4.58 3.90
CA LEU A 198 -4.41 3.44 3.50
C LEU A 198 -4.31 2.31 4.54
N PRO A 199 -5.36 2.05 5.33
CA PRO A 199 -5.50 0.79 6.04
C PRO A 199 -5.92 -0.30 5.03
N VAL A 200 -5.08 -1.31 4.84
CA VAL A 200 -5.30 -2.38 3.86
C VAL A 200 -5.40 -3.73 4.57
N PHE A 201 -6.48 -4.46 4.33
CA PHE A 201 -6.80 -5.76 4.90
C PHE A 201 -6.78 -6.82 3.79
N TYR A 202 -5.89 -7.80 3.91
CA TYR A 202 -5.68 -8.82 2.88
C TYR A 202 -6.43 -10.13 3.17
N GLU A 203 -6.55 -10.94 2.11
CA GLU A 203 -7.00 -12.33 2.06
C GLU A 203 -8.52 -12.52 2.19
N GLY A 204 -9.26 -11.54 2.73
CA GLY A 204 -10.73 -11.54 2.72
C GLY A 204 -11.36 -12.34 3.87
N TYR A 205 -10.75 -12.29 5.06
CA TYR A 205 -11.26 -12.97 6.24
C TYR A 205 -12.61 -12.41 6.68
N ARG A 206 -13.46 -13.29 7.22
CA ARG A 206 -14.71 -12.89 7.87
C ARG A 206 -14.49 -11.85 8.96
N ASP A 207 -13.42 -12.01 9.75
CA ASP A 207 -13.09 -11.07 10.82
C ASP A 207 -12.74 -9.67 10.30
N ASN A 208 -12.38 -9.51 9.02
CA ASN A 208 -12.25 -8.20 8.39
C ASN A 208 -13.61 -7.51 8.21
N TYR A 209 -14.67 -8.27 7.93
CA TYR A 209 -16.03 -7.72 7.90
C TYR A 209 -16.52 -7.38 9.31
N ASP A 210 -16.40 -8.35 10.23
CA ASP A 210 -16.98 -8.24 11.58
C ASP A 210 -16.25 -7.22 12.48
N VAL A 211 -14.93 -7.06 12.30
CA VAL A 211 -14.08 -6.23 13.18
C VAL A 211 -13.44 -5.07 12.43
N ALA A 212 -12.71 -5.33 11.35
CA ALA A 212 -11.95 -4.27 10.67
C ALA A 212 -12.84 -3.20 10.05
N ALA A 213 -13.94 -3.58 9.39
CA ALA A 213 -14.87 -2.63 8.80
C ALA A 213 -15.52 -1.75 9.85
N ALA A 214 -16.01 -2.34 10.95
CA ALA A 214 -16.57 -1.58 12.07
C ALA A 214 -15.54 -0.62 12.69
N ALA A 215 -14.28 -1.05 12.83
CA ALA A 215 -13.22 -0.20 13.35
C ALA A 215 -12.87 0.96 12.40
N CYS A 216 -12.87 0.72 11.09
CA CYS A 216 -12.69 1.76 10.08
C CYS A 216 -13.80 2.81 10.15
N GLU A 217 -15.06 2.38 10.25
CA GLU A 217 -16.21 3.27 10.36
C GLU A 217 -16.17 4.11 11.65
N GLU A 218 -15.87 3.47 12.78
CA GLU A 218 -15.76 4.15 14.08
C GLU A 218 -14.61 5.17 14.12
N ALA A 219 -13.54 4.93 13.34
CA ALA A 219 -12.42 5.84 13.19
C ALA A 219 -12.63 6.90 12.08
N GLY A 220 -13.63 6.74 11.22
CA GLY A 220 -13.86 7.61 10.07
C GLY A 220 -12.81 7.46 8.95
N VAL A 221 -12.34 6.24 8.72
CA VAL A 221 -11.36 5.91 7.67
C VAL A 221 -11.93 4.91 6.65
N THR A 222 -11.42 4.96 5.43
CA THR A 222 -11.76 4.02 4.36
C THR A 222 -10.83 2.81 4.43
N GLY A 223 -11.37 1.64 4.77
CA GLY A 223 -10.65 0.39 4.64
C GLY A 223 -10.54 -0.07 3.19
N TRP A 224 -9.41 -0.70 2.85
CA TRP A 224 -9.17 -1.37 1.57
C TRP A 224 -9.10 -2.88 1.80
N PHE A 225 -10.02 -3.64 1.20
CA PHE A 225 -10.15 -5.08 1.41
C PHE A 225 -9.75 -5.83 0.14
N PHE A 226 -8.62 -6.53 0.22
CA PHE A 226 -8.03 -7.33 -0.85
C PHE A 226 -8.46 -8.79 -0.66
N VAL A 227 -9.34 -9.30 -1.52
CA VAL A 227 -10.05 -10.56 -1.29
C VAL A 227 -9.55 -11.67 -2.21
N CYS A 228 -9.15 -12.81 -1.64
CA CYS A 228 -8.92 -14.04 -2.39
C CYS A 228 -10.29 -14.63 -2.78
N THR A 229 -10.72 -14.42 -4.03
CA THR A 229 -12.13 -14.67 -4.40
C THR A 229 -12.55 -16.14 -4.27
N ALA A 230 -11.65 -17.09 -4.53
CA ALA A 230 -11.96 -18.51 -4.36
C ALA A 230 -12.03 -18.94 -2.88
N PHE A 231 -11.40 -18.19 -1.95
CA PHE A 231 -11.59 -18.44 -0.52
C PHE A 231 -13.03 -18.10 -0.08
N ALA A 232 -13.59 -17.01 -0.60
CA ALA A 232 -14.99 -16.63 -0.35
C ALA A 232 -15.99 -17.64 -0.94
N ASP A 233 -15.64 -18.31 -2.04
CA ASP A 233 -16.45 -19.36 -2.68
C ASP A 233 -16.32 -20.73 -2.01
N THR A 234 -15.26 -20.94 -1.23
CA THR A 234 -14.98 -22.25 -0.63
C THR A 234 -16.05 -22.60 0.41
N PRO A 235 -16.67 -23.80 0.36
CA PRO A 235 -17.59 -24.26 1.40
C PRO A 235 -16.98 -24.19 2.80
N VAL A 236 -17.79 -23.79 3.78
CA VAL A 236 -17.34 -23.52 5.16
C VAL A 236 -16.53 -24.67 5.77
N ASP A 237 -16.94 -25.91 5.54
CA ASP A 237 -16.26 -27.11 6.02
C ASP A 237 -14.90 -27.37 5.36
N ALA A 238 -14.63 -26.78 4.20
CA ALA A 238 -13.37 -26.84 3.47
C ALA A 238 -12.47 -25.60 3.65
N GLN A 239 -13.00 -24.49 4.18
CA GLN A 239 -12.27 -23.21 4.26
C GLN A 239 -10.96 -23.29 5.05
N TYR A 240 -10.93 -24.06 6.14
CA TYR A 240 -9.72 -24.21 6.94
C TYR A 240 -8.58 -24.87 6.15
N ASP A 241 -8.86 -25.97 5.44
CA ASP A 241 -7.86 -26.67 4.64
C ASP A 241 -7.46 -25.88 3.40
N TYR A 242 -8.43 -25.21 2.77
CA TYR A 242 -8.16 -24.30 1.67
C TYR A 242 -7.19 -23.20 2.08
N ALA A 243 -7.43 -22.54 3.22
CA ALA A 243 -6.57 -21.46 3.69
C ALA A 243 -5.11 -21.93 3.85
N LEU A 244 -4.89 -23.08 4.48
CA LEU A 244 -3.55 -23.66 4.63
C LEU A 244 -2.89 -24.01 3.29
N ALA A 245 -3.64 -24.62 2.37
CA ALA A 245 -3.14 -24.98 1.04
C ALA A 245 -2.74 -23.76 0.20
N HIS A 246 -3.39 -22.62 0.43
CA HIS A 246 -3.23 -21.38 -0.32
C HIS A 246 -2.46 -20.30 0.43
N ARG A 247 -1.69 -20.66 1.47
CA ARG A 247 -0.86 -19.73 2.27
C ARG A 247 -1.63 -18.58 2.91
N ILE A 248 -2.94 -18.75 3.11
CA ILE A 248 -3.81 -17.83 3.84
C ILE A 248 -3.66 -18.19 5.32
N LYS A 249 -3.01 -17.31 6.09
CA LYS A 249 -2.59 -17.63 7.46
C LYS A 249 -3.72 -17.40 8.47
N LEU A 250 -4.08 -18.44 9.20
CA LEU A 250 -5.11 -18.39 10.24
C LEU A 250 -4.55 -17.99 11.62
N VAL A 251 -5.41 -17.45 12.49
CA VAL A 251 -5.11 -17.13 13.91
C VAL A 251 -5.77 -18.17 14.85
N PRO A 252 -5.40 -18.22 16.14
CA PRO A 252 -6.05 -19.14 17.10
C PRO A 252 -7.58 -19.00 17.15
N GLU A 253 -8.11 -17.79 16.95
CA GLU A 253 -9.54 -17.50 16.85
C GLU A 253 -10.17 -17.85 15.49
N SER A 254 -9.48 -18.62 14.64
CA SER A 254 -9.97 -19.17 13.37
C SER A 254 -10.17 -20.69 13.48
N PRO A 255 -11.17 -21.19 14.24
CA PRO A 255 -11.35 -22.62 14.45
C PRO A 255 -11.80 -23.33 13.17
N ARG A 256 -11.39 -24.58 13.03
CA ARG A 256 -11.84 -25.46 11.94
C ARG A 256 -13.35 -25.69 12.05
N GLY A 257 -14.02 -25.71 10.89
CA GLY A 257 -15.46 -25.98 10.79
C GLY A 257 -16.34 -24.73 10.97
N GLU A 258 -15.75 -23.58 11.28
CA GLU A 258 -16.44 -22.29 11.23
C GLU A 258 -16.15 -21.56 9.91
N ARG A 259 -17.00 -20.57 9.60
CA ARG A 259 -16.81 -19.71 8.43
C ARG A 259 -15.68 -18.72 8.70
N LEU A 260 -14.61 -18.84 7.90
CA LEU A 260 -13.38 -18.07 7.99
C LEU A 260 -13.30 -16.96 6.94
N ALA A 261 -13.98 -17.10 5.80
CA ALA A 261 -14.00 -16.11 4.73
C ALA A 261 -15.27 -15.23 4.76
N MET A 262 -15.16 -14.02 4.22
CA MET A 262 -16.35 -13.21 3.91
C MET A 262 -17.23 -13.91 2.86
N THR A 263 -18.53 -13.65 2.93
CA THR A 263 -19.48 -13.97 1.87
C THR A 263 -19.48 -12.90 0.79
N TRP A 264 -20.00 -13.21 -0.39
CA TRP A 264 -20.19 -12.21 -1.45
C TRP A 264 -21.14 -11.07 -1.05
N ASP A 265 -22.16 -11.36 -0.23
CA ASP A 265 -23.06 -10.32 0.29
C ASP A 265 -22.34 -9.35 1.22
N GLU A 266 -21.44 -9.86 2.08
CA GLU A 266 -20.59 -9.04 2.95
C GLU A 266 -19.58 -8.21 2.15
N ILE A 267 -18.99 -8.77 1.09
CA ILE A 267 -18.09 -8.05 0.18
C ILE A 267 -18.84 -6.91 -0.54
N ALA A 268 -20.02 -7.20 -1.07
CA ALA A 268 -20.88 -6.19 -1.70
C ALA A 268 -21.32 -5.12 -0.70
N ASP A 269 -21.57 -5.52 0.55
CA ASP A 269 -21.93 -4.62 1.64
C ASP A 269 -20.81 -3.66 2.00
N LEU A 270 -19.56 -4.14 2.14
CA LEU A 270 -18.39 -3.28 2.36
C LEU A 270 -18.30 -2.20 1.29
N HIS A 271 -18.50 -2.55 0.02
CA HIS A 271 -18.50 -1.59 -1.08
C HIS A 271 -19.59 -0.53 -0.92
N ARG A 272 -20.84 -0.94 -0.62
CA ARG A 272 -21.95 -0.01 -0.39
C ARG A 272 -21.70 0.94 0.78
N ARG A 273 -20.98 0.49 1.81
CA ARG A 273 -20.59 1.30 2.97
C ARG A 273 -19.43 2.26 2.68
N GLY A 274 -18.90 2.27 1.45
CA GLY A 274 -17.87 3.21 1.01
C GLY A 274 -16.44 2.72 1.22
N HIS A 275 -16.26 1.44 1.54
CA HIS A 275 -14.94 0.81 1.56
C HIS A 275 -14.51 0.37 0.15
N VAL A 276 -13.20 0.26 -0.04
CA VAL A 276 -12.66 -0.27 -1.29
C VAL A 276 -12.55 -1.78 -1.17
N VAL A 277 -13.15 -2.51 -2.11
CA VAL A 277 -13.02 -3.97 -2.20
C VAL A 277 -12.41 -4.30 -3.56
N THR A 278 -11.41 -5.19 -3.56
CA THR A 278 -10.64 -5.48 -4.77
C THR A 278 -10.08 -6.90 -4.70
N PRO A 279 -9.88 -7.59 -5.83
CA PRO A 279 -9.39 -8.96 -5.79
C PRO A 279 -7.90 -9.01 -5.40
N HIS A 280 -7.55 -10.07 -4.67
CA HIS A 280 -6.18 -10.48 -4.35
C HIS A 280 -5.91 -11.83 -5.01
N THR A 281 -6.11 -11.90 -6.33
CA THR A 281 -6.25 -13.14 -7.12
C THR A 281 -7.44 -14.01 -6.71
N ALA A 282 -7.58 -15.22 -7.25
CA ALA A 282 -8.56 -16.18 -6.76
C ALA A 282 -8.00 -16.92 -5.55
N SER A 283 -6.84 -17.55 -5.74
CA SER A 283 -6.32 -18.57 -4.83
C SER A 283 -5.07 -18.14 -4.07
N HIS A 284 -4.85 -16.83 -3.92
CA HIS A 284 -3.63 -16.25 -3.35
C HIS A 284 -2.38 -16.62 -4.17
N ALA A 285 -2.41 -16.30 -5.47
CA ALA A 285 -1.43 -16.74 -6.45
C ALA A 285 -0.26 -15.78 -6.63
N LEU A 286 0.88 -16.33 -7.04
CA LEU A 286 2.09 -15.59 -7.38
C LEU A 286 2.05 -15.20 -8.87
N ALA A 287 2.46 -13.98 -9.22
CA ALA A 287 2.53 -13.55 -10.61
C ALA A 287 3.35 -14.53 -11.49
N ARG A 288 4.48 -15.02 -10.96
CA ARG A 288 5.38 -15.97 -11.65
C ARG A 288 4.78 -17.35 -11.94
N THR A 289 3.61 -17.67 -11.36
CA THR A 289 2.91 -18.95 -11.59
C THR A 289 1.87 -18.87 -12.71
N MET A 290 1.70 -17.69 -13.34
CA MET A 290 0.76 -17.49 -14.45
C MET A 290 1.38 -17.99 -15.75
N LEU A 291 1.35 -19.31 -15.95
CA LEU A 291 2.05 -19.99 -17.05
C LEU A 291 1.14 -20.28 -18.24
N THR A 292 -0.17 -20.39 -18.00
CA THR A 292 -1.16 -20.77 -19.01
C THR A 292 -2.29 -19.74 -19.12
N PRO A 293 -3.02 -19.69 -20.25
CA PRO A 293 -4.24 -18.90 -20.36
C PRO A 293 -5.28 -19.24 -19.27
N GLU A 294 -5.36 -20.51 -18.87
CA GLU A 294 -6.26 -20.96 -17.80
C GLU A 294 -5.85 -20.41 -16.43
N ASP A 295 -4.56 -20.26 -16.16
CA ASP A 295 -4.07 -19.59 -14.95
C ASP A 295 -4.45 -18.12 -14.93
N ILE A 296 -4.30 -17.43 -16.07
CA ILE A 296 -4.68 -16.02 -16.23
C ILE A 296 -6.18 -15.83 -16.04
N GLU A 297 -7.00 -16.66 -16.69
CA GLU A 297 -8.46 -16.57 -16.56
C GLU A 297 -8.86 -16.77 -15.10
N ARG A 298 -8.28 -17.76 -14.43
CA ARG A 298 -8.59 -18.12 -13.04
C ARG A 298 -8.12 -17.08 -12.02
N GLU A 299 -6.92 -16.54 -12.15
CA GLU A 299 -6.31 -15.71 -11.10
C GLU A 299 -6.38 -14.20 -11.36
N VAL A 300 -6.64 -13.77 -12.60
CA VAL A 300 -6.67 -12.35 -12.97
C VAL A 300 -8.05 -11.91 -13.42
N VAL A 301 -8.59 -12.59 -14.43
CA VAL A 301 -9.78 -12.13 -15.16
C VAL A 301 -11.06 -12.44 -14.38
N GLU A 302 -11.26 -13.69 -13.97
CA GLU A 302 -12.48 -14.08 -13.25
C GLU A 302 -12.61 -13.42 -11.87
N PRO A 303 -11.53 -13.27 -11.06
CA PRO A 303 -11.60 -12.54 -9.79
C PRO A 303 -12.06 -11.09 -9.96
N LYS A 304 -11.58 -10.41 -11.02
CA LYS A 304 -12.07 -9.07 -11.37
C LYS A 304 -13.55 -9.10 -11.71
N ARG A 305 -13.95 -9.97 -12.64
CA ARG A 305 -15.35 -10.06 -13.08
C ARG A 305 -16.28 -10.38 -11.92
N ARG A 306 -15.89 -11.24 -10.98
CA ARG A 306 -16.67 -11.53 -9.77
C ARG A 306 -16.81 -10.30 -8.89
N MET A 307 -15.71 -9.59 -8.64
CA MET A 307 -15.74 -8.37 -7.84
C MET A 307 -16.62 -7.30 -8.50
N ASP A 308 -16.50 -7.11 -9.81
CA ASP A 308 -17.31 -6.17 -10.58
C ASP A 308 -18.81 -6.52 -10.49
N ARG A 309 -19.15 -7.81 -10.63
CA ARG A 309 -20.54 -8.31 -10.47
C ARG A 309 -21.09 -8.08 -9.05
N ALA A 310 -20.29 -8.38 -8.02
CA ALA A 310 -20.73 -8.26 -6.62
C ALA A 310 -20.93 -6.79 -6.21
N THR A 311 -20.09 -5.90 -6.71
CA THR A 311 -20.11 -4.47 -6.35
C THR A 311 -20.97 -3.62 -7.26
N GLY A 312 -21.26 -4.09 -8.47
CA GLY A 312 -21.85 -3.27 -9.54
C GLY A 312 -20.90 -2.18 -10.07
N GLY A 313 -19.65 -2.18 -9.62
CA GLY A 313 -18.60 -1.23 -10.00
C GLY A 313 -17.45 -1.91 -10.74
N SER A 314 -16.37 -1.18 -10.97
CA SER A 314 -15.12 -1.75 -11.51
C SER A 314 -14.06 -1.79 -10.43
N ALA A 315 -13.62 -2.98 -10.04
CA ALA A 315 -12.45 -3.18 -9.20
C ALA A 315 -11.20 -2.76 -9.99
N LEU A 316 -10.66 -1.60 -9.64
CA LEU A 316 -9.55 -0.98 -10.35
C LEU A 316 -8.17 -1.44 -9.86
N CYS A 317 -8.10 -2.16 -8.73
CA CYS A 317 -6.85 -2.48 -8.06
C CYS A 317 -6.66 -3.99 -7.91
N THR A 318 -5.42 -4.43 -7.77
CA THR A 318 -5.12 -5.82 -7.39
C THR A 318 -3.78 -5.90 -6.68
N ALA A 319 -3.50 -7.05 -6.08
CA ALA A 319 -2.18 -7.40 -5.55
C ALA A 319 -1.93 -8.89 -5.79
N TRP A 320 -0.67 -9.24 -6.00
CA TRP A 320 -0.21 -10.63 -6.05
C TRP A 320 0.18 -11.13 -4.66
N LEU A 321 0.13 -12.44 -4.44
CA LEU A 321 0.85 -13.05 -3.30
C LEU A 321 2.32 -12.61 -3.35
N GLU A 322 2.92 -12.39 -2.18
CA GLU A 322 4.28 -11.84 -2.00
C GLU A 322 4.44 -10.41 -2.53
N GLY A 323 3.37 -9.72 -2.98
CA GLY A 323 3.44 -8.32 -3.38
C GLY A 323 4.38 -8.07 -4.56
N THR A 324 4.31 -8.93 -5.59
CA THR A 324 5.13 -8.80 -6.81
C THR A 324 4.80 -7.52 -7.57
N SER A 325 5.83 -6.76 -7.95
CA SER A 325 5.69 -5.55 -8.76
C SER A 325 5.47 -5.87 -10.24
N TRP A 326 4.78 -4.98 -10.96
CA TRP A 326 4.56 -5.10 -12.40
C TRP A 326 5.80 -4.66 -13.17
N THR A 327 6.25 -5.48 -14.11
CA THR A 327 7.40 -5.14 -14.97
C THR A 327 6.97 -4.75 -16.38
N GLY A 328 5.77 -5.17 -16.79
CA GLY A 328 5.24 -4.95 -18.13
C GLY A 328 5.67 -6.00 -19.14
N GLU A 329 6.43 -7.00 -18.70
CA GLU A 329 7.07 -7.97 -19.58
C GLU A 329 6.35 -9.33 -19.55
N SER A 330 5.74 -9.68 -18.42
CA SER A 330 5.16 -11.00 -18.20
C SER A 330 3.75 -11.15 -18.80
N ALA A 331 3.30 -12.40 -18.96
CA ALA A 331 1.91 -12.67 -19.35
C ALA A 331 0.91 -12.19 -18.27
N ALA A 332 1.29 -12.31 -16.99
CA ALA A 332 0.53 -11.77 -15.86
C ALA A 332 0.35 -10.25 -15.98
N ASP A 333 1.43 -9.52 -16.31
CA ASP A 333 1.41 -8.07 -16.46
C ASP A 333 0.47 -7.58 -17.56
N ARG A 334 0.53 -8.24 -18.73
CA ARG A 334 -0.40 -7.96 -19.85
C ARG A 334 -1.83 -8.27 -19.45
N ALA A 335 -2.07 -9.39 -18.79
CA ALA A 335 -3.40 -9.77 -18.34
C ALA A 335 -4.01 -8.75 -17.36
N LEU A 336 -3.21 -8.15 -16.47
CA LEU A 336 -3.72 -7.10 -15.57
C LEU A 336 -4.26 -5.90 -16.37
N VAL A 337 -3.53 -5.47 -17.40
CA VAL A 337 -3.94 -4.36 -18.28
C VAL A 337 -5.18 -4.73 -19.10
N GLU A 338 -5.17 -5.89 -19.75
CA GLU A 338 -6.27 -6.36 -20.59
C GLU A 338 -7.56 -6.59 -19.79
N ALA A 339 -7.45 -7.05 -18.53
CA ALA A 339 -8.59 -7.17 -17.64
C ALA A 339 -9.15 -5.82 -17.18
N GLY A 340 -8.42 -4.72 -17.40
CA GLY A 340 -8.86 -3.36 -17.05
C GLY A 340 -8.53 -2.95 -15.61
N TYR A 341 -7.55 -3.59 -14.96
CA TYR A 341 -7.00 -3.05 -13.73
C TYR A 341 -6.23 -1.75 -14.02
N ARG A 342 -6.29 -0.81 -13.08
CA ARG A 342 -5.62 0.50 -13.16
C ARG A 342 -4.44 0.59 -12.22
N PHE A 343 -4.47 -0.16 -11.13
CA PHE A 343 -3.38 -0.18 -10.15
C PHE A 343 -3.04 -1.60 -9.73
N VAL A 344 -1.75 -1.81 -9.46
CA VAL A 344 -1.24 -2.99 -8.77
C VAL A 344 -0.47 -2.55 -7.53
N PHE A 345 -0.73 -3.23 -6.42
CA PHE A 345 -0.08 -3.01 -5.14
C PHE A 345 0.99 -4.08 -4.93
N SER A 346 2.19 -3.63 -4.58
CA SER A 346 3.37 -4.44 -4.33
C SER A 346 3.99 -4.06 -2.99
N ASN A 347 5.00 -4.79 -2.51
CA ASN A 347 5.64 -4.48 -1.23
C ASN A 347 6.43 -3.16 -1.23
N THR A 348 6.79 -2.66 -2.42
CA THR A 348 7.63 -1.47 -2.56
C THR A 348 6.93 -0.32 -3.28
N MET A 349 5.86 -0.60 -4.03
CA MET A 349 5.19 0.39 -4.86
C MET A 349 3.71 0.12 -5.08
N VAL A 350 2.98 1.19 -5.38
CA VAL A 350 1.71 1.15 -6.10
C VAL A 350 1.99 1.67 -7.51
N GLN A 351 1.69 0.87 -8.52
CA GLN A 351 1.94 1.22 -9.91
C GLN A 351 0.62 1.44 -10.63
N ARG A 352 0.46 2.61 -11.23
CA ARG A 352 -0.59 2.87 -12.20
C ARG A 352 -0.23 2.17 -13.51
N LEU A 353 -1.10 1.25 -13.92
CA LEU A 353 -0.95 0.45 -15.13
C LEU A 353 -1.25 1.28 -16.40
N PRO A 354 -0.72 0.91 -17.57
CA PRO A 354 -1.07 1.60 -18.81
C PRO A 354 -2.55 1.37 -19.13
N GLY A 355 -3.24 2.41 -19.59
CA GLY A 355 -4.67 2.33 -19.93
C GLY A 355 -5.21 3.61 -20.52
#